data_AF-A0A838JVI6-F1
#
_entry.id   AF-A0A838JVI6-F1
#
_cell.length_a   1.000
_cell.length_b   1.000
_cell.length_c   1.000
_cell.angle_alpha   90.00
_cell.angle_beta   90.00
_cell.angle_gamma   90.00
#
_symmetry.space_group_name_H-M   'P 1'
#
loop_
_entity.id
_entity.type
_entity.pdbx_description
1 polymer ?
#
loop_
_entity_poly.entity_id
_entity_poly.type
_entity_poly.pdbx_seq_one_letter_code
_entity_poly.pdbx_strand_id
1 'polypeptide(L)'
;MTDMMTTDALIERVEAMDAEELDRLQASINRRRRQLDRDVVLPTAGTSSSTVVERRAYGSGVLQLEKRGESGPYWYFHHRKDGKQKTVYLGKTNAPEIKLAQLKGGIGG
;
A
#
# COMPACT_ATOMS: atom_id res chain seq x y z
N MET A 1 18.21 18.53 -28.81
CA MET A 1 17.35 19.31 -27.89
C MET A 1 16.09 18.50 -27.69
N THR A 2 15.97 17.78 -26.59
CA THR A 2 14.71 17.12 -26.23
C THR A 2 13.80 18.22 -25.72
N ASP A 3 12.75 18.53 -26.47
CA ASP A 3 11.68 19.40 -25.99
C ASP A 3 11.11 18.76 -24.73
N MET A 4 11.37 19.39 -23.58
CA MET A 4 10.94 18.89 -22.29
C MET A 4 9.50 19.34 -22.11
N MET A 5 8.56 18.56 -22.66
CA MET A 5 7.14 18.75 -22.36
C MET A 5 6.95 18.79 -20.84
N THR A 6 6.38 19.89 -20.36
CA THR A 6 6.03 20.03 -18.95
C THR A 6 4.90 19.06 -18.62
N THR A 7 4.79 18.68 -17.34
CA THR A 7 3.70 17.81 -16.88
C THR A 7 2.34 18.43 -17.16
N ASP A 8 2.22 19.76 -17.04
CA ASP A 8 0.98 20.49 -17.34
C ASP A 8 0.58 20.40 -18.81
N ALA A 9 1.53 20.58 -19.75
CA ALA A 9 1.26 20.42 -21.18
C ALA A 9 0.87 18.97 -21.56
N LEU A 10 1.39 17.98 -20.83
CA LEU A 10 0.98 16.59 -20.99
C LEU A 10 -0.46 16.36 -20.49
N ILE A 11 -0.85 16.99 -19.37
CA ILE A 11 -2.21 16.89 -18.82
C ILE A 11 -3.23 17.53 -19.76
N GLU A 12 -2.94 18.71 -20.29
CA GLU A 12 -3.81 19.35 -21.30
C GLU A 12 -3.99 18.46 -22.54
N ARG A 13 -2.94 17.76 -22.96
CA ARG A 13 -3.05 16.83 -24.10
C ARG A 13 -3.90 15.60 -23.80
N VAL A 14 -3.95 15.14 -22.55
CA VAL A 14 -4.80 14.02 -22.11
C VAL A 14 -6.29 14.36 -22.27
N GLU A 15 -6.69 15.62 -22.10
CA GLU A 15 -8.09 16.04 -22.27
C GLU A 15 -8.61 15.87 -23.70
N ALA A 16 -7.70 15.83 -24.68
CA ALA A 16 -8.04 15.67 -26.09
C ALA A 16 -7.93 14.21 -26.61
N MET A 17 -7.53 13.26 -25.75
CA MET A 17 -7.32 11.86 -26.14
C MET A 17 -8.62 11.07 -26.15
N ASP A 18 -8.73 10.12 -27.07
CA ASP A 18 -9.83 9.16 -27.09
C ASP A 18 -9.64 8.03 -26.06
N ALA A 19 -10.67 7.20 -25.88
CA ALA A 19 -10.64 6.12 -24.88
C ALA A 19 -9.53 5.08 -25.14
N GLU A 20 -9.23 4.75 -26.39
CA GLU A 20 -8.19 3.78 -26.73
C GLU A 20 -6.79 4.35 -26.49
N GLU A 21 -6.61 5.63 -26.83
CA GLU A 21 -5.39 6.38 -26.55
C GLU A 21 -5.14 6.51 -25.05
N LEU A 22 -6.18 6.77 -24.26
CA LEU A 22 -6.13 6.82 -22.79
C LEU A 22 -5.75 5.46 -22.19
N ASP A 23 -6.33 4.36 -22.68
CA ASP A 23 -6.00 3.01 -22.22
C ASP A 23 -4.53 2.66 -22.48
N ARG A 24 -4.03 3.00 -23.68
CA ARG A 24 -2.62 2.81 -24.05
C ARG A 24 -1.69 3.66 -23.18
N LEU A 25 -2.04 4.91 -22.91
CA LEU A 25 -1.27 5.79 -22.03
C LEU A 25 -1.24 5.23 -20.60
N GLN A 26 -2.38 4.78 -20.09
CA GLN A 26 -2.50 4.20 -18.76
C GLN A 26 -1.65 2.93 -18.61
N ALA A 27 -1.60 2.07 -19.63
CA ALA A 27 -0.73 0.89 -19.66
C ALA A 27 0.76 1.27 -19.61
N SER A 28 1.16 2.30 -20.36
CA SER A 28 2.55 2.81 -20.38
C SER A 28 2.97 3.39 -19.02
N ILE A 29 2.12 4.21 -18.39
CA ILE A 29 2.35 4.76 -17.05
C ILE A 29 2.50 3.64 -16.02
N ASN A 30 1.61 2.64 -16.07
CA ASN A 30 1.66 1.50 -15.16
C ASN A 30 2.95 0.68 -15.35
N ARG A 31 3.41 0.50 -16.58
CA ARG A 31 4.71 -0.13 -16.87
C ARG A 31 5.87 0.67 -16.30
N ARG A 32 5.88 2.01 -16.45
CA ARG A 32 6.96 2.86 -15.92
C ARG A 32 7.00 2.85 -14.39
N ARG A 33 5.84 2.89 -13.73
CA ARG A 33 5.73 2.75 -12.26
C ARG A 33 6.34 1.43 -11.78
N ARG A 34 5.99 0.30 -12.43
CA ARG A 34 6.59 -1.01 -12.11
C ARG A 34 8.10 -1.04 -12.29
N GLN A 35 8.65 -0.32 -13.27
CA GLN A 35 10.09 -0.24 -13.48
C GLN A 35 10.78 0.61 -12.40
N LEU A 36 10.18 1.73 -12.00
CA LEU A 36 10.68 2.56 -10.90
C LEU A 36 10.66 1.81 -9.57
N ASP A 37 9.61 1.03 -9.33
CA ASP A 37 9.53 0.14 -8.16
C ASP A 37 10.60 -0.97 -8.18
N ARG A 38 11.14 -1.34 -9.34
CA ARG A 38 12.25 -2.30 -9.46
C ARG A 38 13.62 -1.65 -9.32
N ASP A 39 13.81 -0.42 -9.79
CA ASP A 39 15.09 0.31 -9.67
C ASP A 39 15.38 0.80 -8.24
N VAL A 40 14.35 0.98 -7.40
CA VAL A 40 14.52 1.31 -5.98
C VAL A 40 14.92 0.07 -5.14
N VAL A 41 14.93 -1.13 -5.72
CA VAL A 41 15.35 -2.37 -5.04
C VAL A 41 16.85 -2.59 -5.25
N LEU A 42 17.67 -1.84 -4.50
CA LEU A 42 18.93 -2.39 -4.02
C LEU A 42 18.61 -3.64 -3.17
N PRO A 43 19.33 -4.76 -3.34
CA PRO A 43 18.97 -6.04 -2.77
C PRO A 43 19.26 -6.06 -1.26
N THR A 44 18.35 -5.48 -0.47
CA THR A 44 18.24 -5.80 0.95
C THR A 44 17.08 -6.77 1.08
N ALA A 45 17.41 -8.00 1.46
CA ALA A 45 16.51 -9.13 1.50
C ALA A 45 15.11 -8.81 2.06
N GLY A 46 14.07 -9.14 1.28
CA GLY A 46 12.80 -9.62 1.84
C GLY A 46 11.62 -8.66 2.03
N THR A 47 11.59 -7.46 1.45
CA THR A 47 10.43 -6.56 1.67
C THR A 47 9.58 -6.37 0.40
N SER A 48 8.51 -7.16 0.27
CA SER A 48 7.41 -6.85 -0.65
C SER A 48 6.88 -5.44 -0.36
N SER A 49 6.89 -4.55 -1.35
CA SER A 49 6.42 -3.17 -1.22
C SER A 49 4.98 -3.16 -0.69
N SER A 50 4.82 -2.69 0.54
CA SER A 50 3.54 -2.65 1.26
C SER A 50 3.17 -1.18 1.39
N THR A 51 2.07 -0.76 0.76
CA THR A 51 1.59 0.63 0.89
C THR A 51 0.62 0.72 2.06
N VAL A 52 0.90 1.61 3.02
CA VAL A 52 -0.03 1.89 4.12
C VAL A 52 -1.21 2.70 3.59
N VAL A 53 -2.39 2.10 3.60
CA VAL A 53 -3.65 2.72 3.17
C VAL A 53 -4.27 3.51 4.32
N GLU A 54 -4.20 2.98 5.54
CA GLU A 54 -4.80 3.61 6.71
C GLU A 54 -4.04 3.29 7.99
N ARG A 55 -4.04 4.24 8.93
CA ARG A 55 -3.40 4.09 10.24
C ARG A 55 -4.25 4.72 11.34
N ARG A 56 -4.60 3.95 12.36
CA ARG A 56 -5.43 4.38 13.51
C ARG A 56 -4.77 3.98 14.83
N ALA A 57 -4.62 4.92 15.76
CA ALA A 57 -4.18 4.60 17.11
C ALA A 57 -5.22 3.72 17.82
N TYR A 58 -4.77 2.65 18.50
CA TYR A 58 -5.67 1.73 19.21
C TYR A 58 -5.00 1.16 20.47
N GLY A 59 -5.44 1.63 21.64
CA GLY A 59 -4.88 1.25 22.94
C GLY A 59 -3.37 1.57 23.01
N SER A 60 -2.55 0.56 23.30
CA SER A 60 -1.07 0.67 23.36
C SER A 60 -0.37 0.47 22.01
N GLY A 61 -1.12 0.44 20.92
CA GLY A 61 -0.59 0.17 19.59
C GLY A 61 -1.32 0.94 18.50
N VAL A 62 -1.16 0.46 17.27
CA VAL A 62 -1.70 1.08 16.07
C VAL A 62 -2.25 0.00 15.15
N LEU A 63 -3.47 0.21 14.66
CA LEU A 63 -4.06 -0.55 13.58
C LEU A 63 -3.61 0.06 12.25
N GLN A 64 -3.07 -0.76 11.37
CA GLN A 64 -2.52 -0.35 10.09
C GLN A 64 -3.10 -1.22 8.98
N LEU A 65 -3.72 -0.58 8.00
CA LEU A 65 -4.24 -1.22 6.81
C LEU A 65 -3.18 -1.11 5.71
N GLU A 66 -2.66 -2.24 5.25
CA GLU A 66 -1.58 -2.25 4.26
C GLU A 66 -1.97 -3.03 3.01
N LYS A 67 -1.72 -2.46 1.83
CA LYS A 67 -1.88 -3.14 0.54
C LYS A 67 -0.56 -3.75 0.08
N ARG A 68 -0.55 -5.08 -0.07
CA ARG A 68 0.53 -5.83 -0.71
C ARG A 68 0.02 -6.43 -2.03
N GLY A 69 0.53 -5.93 -3.15
CA GLY A 69 0.13 -6.40 -4.48
C GLY A 69 -1.36 -6.20 -4.79
N GLU A 70 -1.93 -7.10 -5.58
CA GLU A 70 -3.33 -7.03 -6.04
C GLU A 70 -4.34 -7.64 -5.07
N SER A 71 -3.87 -8.42 -4.09
CA SER A 71 -4.74 -9.15 -3.14
C SER A 71 -5.30 -8.26 -2.02
N GLY A 72 -5.60 -7.00 -2.31
CA GLY A 72 -6.28 -6.06 -1.41
C GLY A 72 -5.50 -5.69 -0.15
N PRO A 73 -5.95 -4.66 0.57
CA PRO A 73 -5.31 -4.29 1.81
C PRO A 73 -5.73 -5.21 2.97
N TYR A 74 -4.78 -5.48 3.86
CA TYR A 74 -4.96 -6.30 5.04
C TYR A 74 -4.67 -5.49 6.30
N TRP A 75 -5.43 -5.75 7.36
CA TRP A 75 -5.19 -5.13 8.65
C TRP A 75 -4.08 -5.83 9.43
N TYR A 76 -3.25 -5.02 10.04
CA TYR A 76 -2.21 -5.38 10.99
C TYR A 76 -2.38 -4.56 12.27
N PHE A 77 -2.03 -5.13 13.41
CA PHE A 77 -1.92 -4.40 14.67
C PHE A 77 -0.47 -4.41 15.14
N HIS A 78 0.16 -3.24 15.22
CA HIS A 78 1.51 -3.11 15.77
C HIS A 78 1.43 -2.55 17.19
N HIS A 79 2.04 -3.24 18.14
CA HIS A 79 2.16 -2.74 19.51
C HIS A 79 3.55 -3.02 20.08
N ARG A 80 3.96 -2.24 21.07
CA ARG A 80 5.19 -2.50 21.81
C ARG A 80 4.85 -3.25 23.09
N LYS A 81 5.51 -4.38 23.30
CA LYS A 81 5.44 -5.15 24.55
C LYS A 81 6.88 -5.54 24.92
N ASP A 82 7.29 -5.26 26.15
CA ASP A 82 8.63 -5.58 26.66
C ASP A 82 9.77 -5.00 25.80
N GLY A 83 9.60 -3.75 25.35
CA GLY A 83 10.56 -3.07 24.46
C GLY A 83 10.61 -3.59 23.02
N LYS A 84 9.87 -4.66 22.69
CA LYS A 84 9.83 -5.25 21.34
C LYS A 84 8.53 -4.87 20.63
N GLN A 85 8.63 -4.51 19.35
CA GLN A 85 7.46 -4.35 18.49
C GLN A 85 6.94 -5.75 18.10
N LYS A 86 5.67 -6.03 18.41
CA LYS A 86 4.95 -7.19 17.90
C LYS A 86 3.91 -6.74 16.88
N THR A 87 3.68 -7.57 15.88
CA THR A 87 2.70 -7.35 14.83
C THR A 87 1.72 -8.51 14.81
N VAL A 88 0.42 -8.22 14.82
CA VAL A 88 -0.66 -9.22 14.69
C VAL A 88 -1.35 -9.02 13.35
N TYR A 89 -1.44 -10.07 12.55
CA TYR A 89 -2.19 -10.05 11.29
C TYR A 89 -3.69 -10.27 11.56
N LEU A 90 -4.52 -9.32 11.12
CA LEU A 90 -5.98 -9.36 11.27
C LEU A 90 -6.66 -9.73 9.94
N GLY A 91 -5.96 -9.56 8.81
CA GLY A 91 -6.46 -9.87 7.49
C GLY A 91 -7.51 -8.88 7.00
N LYS A 92 -8.36 -9.31 6.05
CA LYS A 92 -9.46 -8.49 5.53
C LYS A 92 -10.59 -8.45 6.54
N THR A 93 -10.94 -7.27 7.02
CA THR A 93 -12.05 -7.04 7.96
C THR A 93 -12.43 -5.56 7.95
N ASN A 94 -13.72 -5.28 8.18
CA ASN A 94 -14.22 -3.91 8.38
C ASN A 94 -14.23 -3.49 9.85
N ALA A 95 -14.01 -4.45 10.77
CA ALA A 95 -13.95 -4.23 12.21
C ALA A 95 -12.64 -4.81 12.78
N PRO A 96 -11.49 -4.18 12.50
CA PRO A 96 -10.18 -4.65 12.96
C PRO A 96 -10.08 -4.68 14.50
N GLU A 97 -10.76 -3.79 15.21
CA GLU A 97 -10.81 -3.71 16.67
C GLU A 97 -11.47 -4.97 17.28
N ILE A 98 -12.62 -5.38 16.73
CA ILE A 98 -13.36 -6.57 17.16
C ILE A 98 -12.52 -7.82 16.91
N LYS A 99 -11.91 -7.93 15.73
CA LYS A 99 -11.08 -9.08 15.37
C LYS A 99 -9.82 -9.19 16.23
N LEU A 100 -9.20 -8.05 16.56
CA LEU A 100 -8.09 -7.99 17.49
C LEU A 100 -8.53 -8.41 18.91
N ALA A 101 -9.72 -7.99 19.36
CA ALA A 101 -10.27 -8.39 20.66
C ALA A 101 -10.55 -9.90 20.72
N GLN A 102 -11.10 -10.49 19.66
CA GLN A 102 -11.31 -11.94 19.56
C GLN A 102 -9.98 -12.72 19.62
N LEU A 103 -8.95 -12.27 18.91
CA LEU A 103 -7.62 -12.89 18.95
C LEU A 103 -6.94 -12.76 20.32
N LYS A 104 -7.14 -11.64 21.01
CA LYS A 104 -6.61 -11.43 22.37
C LYS A 104 -7.41 -12.19 23.43
N GLY A 105 -8.72 -12.32 23.26
CA GLY A 105 -9.60 -13.06 24.17
C GLY A 105 -9.56 -14.58 23.98
N GLY A 106 -9.13 -15.05 22.81
CA GLY A 106 -8.96 -16.49 22.52
C GLY A 106 -7.62 -17.09 22.97
N ILE A 107 -6.65 -16.28 23.39
CA ILE A 107 -5.34 -16.72 23.93
C ILE A 107 -5.32 -16.43 25.44
N GLY A 108 -6.32 -16.96 26.12
CA GLY A 108 -6.57 -16.79 27.55
C GLY A 108 -7.54 -17.86 28.06
N GLY A 109 -7.12 -19.12 27.92
CA GLY A 109 -7.76 -20.32 28.46
C GLY A 109 -6.72 -21.42 28.50
#